data_AF-A0A6B0ZGR5-F1
#
_entry.id   AF-A0A6B0ZGR5-F1
#
_cell.length_a   1.000
_cell.length_b   1.000
_cell.length_c   1.000
_cell.angle_alpha   90.00
_cell.angle_beta   90.00
_cell.angle_gamma   90.00
#
_symmetry.space_group_name_H-M   'P 1'
#
loop_
_entity.id
_entity.type
_entity.pdbx_description
1 polymer ?
#
loop_
_entity_poly.entity_id
_entity_poly.type
_entity_poly.pdbx_seq_one_letter_code
_entity_poly.pdbx_strand_id
1 'polypeptide(L)' 'RLGEVGHAFVVPAPGAATGESTGDELVAWCRQRMANYKAPRGVTFTAELPLNASGKVLKHELRARLLSENDA' A
#
# COMPACT_ATOMS: atom_id res chain seq x y z
N ARG A 1 6.28 -3.59 -20.85
CA ARG A 1 6.73 -3.38 -19.45
C ARG A 1 5.84 -2.29 -18.86
N LEU A 2 5.29 -2.47 -17.65
CA LEU A 2 4.58 -1.38 -16.97
C LEU A 2 5.64 -0.45 -16.38
N GLY A 3 5.56 0.85 -16.66
CA GLY A 3 6.52 1.83 -16.13
C GLY A 3 6.35 2.04 -14.62
N GLU A 4 5.11 2.22 -14.19
CA GLU A 4 4.71 2.25 -12.78
C GLU A 4 3.67 1.15 -12.50
N VAL A 5 3.57 0.73 -11.25
CA VAL A 5 2.56 -0.23 -10.76
C VAL A 5 1.88 0.33 -9.52
N GLY A 6 0.65 -0.12 -9.24
CA GLY A 6 -0.04 0.26 -8.01
C GLY A 6 0.63 -0.33 -6.76
N HIS A 7 0.73 0.48 -5.71
CA HIS A 7 1.17 0.06 -4.37
C HIS A 7 0.13 0.51 -3.34
N ALA A 8 -0.20 -0.34 -2.37
CA ALA A 8 -1.19 -0.03 -1.36
C ALA A 8 -0.53 0.26 -0.01
N PHE A 9 -0.87 1.38 0.61
CA PHE A 9 -0.60 1.64 2.03
C PHE A 9 -1.85 1.33 2.83
N VAL A 10 -1.71 0.49 3.86
CA VAL A 10 -2.85 -0.04 4.62
C VAL A 10 -2.63 0.23 6.11
N VAL A 11 -3.62 0.88 6.73
CA VAL A 11 -3.69 0.97 8.20
C VAL A 11 -4.50 -0.22 8.70
N PRO A 12 -3.88 -1.19 9.40
CA PRO A 12 -4.60 -2.36 9.90
C PRO A 12 -5.58 -1.95 11.01
N ALA A 13 -6.71 -2.65 11.09
CA ALA A 13 -7.57 -2.56 12.25
C ALA A 13 -6.81 -3.08 13.50
N PRO A 14 -7.15 -2.61 14.72
CA PRO A 14 -6.54 -3.11 15.94
C PRO A 14 -6.61 -4.65 16.04
N GLY A 15 -5.45 -5.29 16.26
CA GLY A 15 -5.34 -6.75 16.36
C GLY A 15 -5.35 -7.51 15.03
N ALA A 16 -5.48 -6.83 13.88
CA ALA A 16 -5.34 -7.48 12.59
C ALA A 16 -3.90 -7.94 12.35
N ALA A 17 -3.75 -9.11 11.71
CA ALA A 17 -2.45 -9.59 11.29
C ALA A 17 -1.81 -8.61 10.30
N THR A 18 -0.48 -8.52 10.34
CA THR A 18 0.34 -7.77 9.39
C THR A 18 1.52 -8.63 8.98
N GLY A 19 2.30 -8.18 7.99
CA GLY A 19 3.45 -8.90 7.46
C GLY A 19 3.23 -9.40 6.03
N GLU A 20 4.28 -10.00 5.48
CA GLU A 20 4.37 -10.35 4.05
C GLU A 20 3.24 -11.28 3.59
N SER A 21 2.99 -12.39 4.29
CA SER A 21 1.91 -13.35 3.96
C SER A 21 0.54 -12.66 3.92
N THR A 22 0.25 -11.80 4.89
CA THR A 22 -1.01 -11.04 4.93
C THR A 22 -1.11 -10.05 3.77
N GLY A 23 0.00 -9.42 3.39
CA GLY A 23 0.08 -8.54 2.23
C GLY A 23 -0.19 -9.28 0.92
N ASP A 24 0.41 -10.46 0.75
CA ASP A 24 0.21 -11.32 -0.42
C ASP A 24 -1.24 -11.80 -0.55
N GLU A 25 -1.84 -12.20 0.57
CA GLU A 25 -3.26 -12.56 0.64
C GLU A 25 -4.16 -11.40 0.22
N LEU A 26 -3.85 -10.17 0.66
CA LEU A 26 -4.59 -8.97 0.27
C LEU A 26 -4.44 -8.65 -1.22
N VAL A 27 -3.25 -8.79 -1.78
CA VAL A 27 -3.00 -8.64 -3.23
C VAL A 27 -3.79 -9.69 -4.02
N ALA A 28 -3.76 -10.95 -3.58
CA ALA A 28 -4.51 -12.03 -4.21
C ALA A 28 -6.03 -11.76 -4.17
N TRP A 29 -6.54 -11.31 -3.02
CA TRP A 29 -7.93 -10.93 -2.85
C TRP A 29 -8.36 -9.81 -3.81
N CYS A 30 -7.50 -8.80 -3.99
CA CYS A 30 -7.71 -7.71 -4.96
C CYS A 30 -7.78 -8.24 -6.39
N ARG A 31 -6.80 -9.06 -6.82
CA ARG A 31 -6.75 -9.60 -8.20
C ARG A 31 -7.98 -10.42 -8.59
N GLN A 32 -8.63 -11.07 -7.63
CA GLN A 32 -9.88 -11.80 -7.86
C GLN A 32 -11.09 -10.87 -8.07
N ARG A 33 -11.01 -9.61 -7.63
CA ARG A 33 -12.16 -8.68 -7.54
C ARG A 33 -12.03 -7.45 -8.42
N MET A 34 -10.86 -7.19 -8.98
CA MET A 34 -10.64 -6.10 -9.91
C MET A 34 -9.75 -6.52 -11.06
N ALA A 35 -9.83 -5.79 -12.17
CA ALA A 35 -8.95 -6.00 -13.31
C ALA A 35 -7.47 -5.95 -12.87
N ASN A 36 -6.64 -6.81 -13.45
CA ASN A 36 -5.23 -7.00 -13.03
C ASN A 36 -4.41 -5.70 -13.00
N TYR A 37 -4.72 -4.72 -13.85
CA TYR A 37 -4.01 -3.43 -13.88
C TYR A 37 -4.39 -2.50 -12.73
N LYS A 38 -5.51 -2.76 -12.02
CA LYS A 38 -5.95 -2.02 -10.82
C LYS A 38 -5.45 -2.64 -9.53
N ALA A 39 -5.17 -3.94 -9.53
CA ALA A 39 -4.70 -4.63 -8.34
C ALA A 39 -3.28 -4.15 -7.98
N PRO A 40 -3.02 -3.88 -6.69
CA PRO A 40 -1.68 -3.50 -6.25
C PRO A 40 -0.68 -4.64 -6.51
N ARG A 41 0.59 -4.27 -6.65
CA ARG A 41 1.73 -5.19 -6.76
C ARG A 41 2.52 -5.33 -5.47
N GLY A 42 2.29 -4.44 -4.51
CA GLY A 42 2.85 -4.49 -3.16
C GLY A 42 1.94 -3.81 -2.15
N VAL A 43 2.15 -4.15 -0.88
CA VAL A 43 1.42 -3.60 0.28
C VAL A 43 2.43 -3.20 1.33
N THR A 44 2.30 -1.99 1.87
CA THR A 44 3.00 -1.55 3.08
C THR A 44 1.96 -1.31 4.17
N PHE A 45 2.11 -2.00 5.30
CA PHE A 45 1.32 -1.71 6.49
C PHE A 45 1.93 -0.52 7.23
N THR A 46 1.10 0.43 7.64
CA THR A 46 1.53 1.63 8.36
C THR A 46 0.60 1.93 9.52
N ALA A 47 1.12 2.57 10.57
CA ALA A 47 0.31 2.95 11.72
C ALA A 47 -0.72 4.03 11.35
N GLU A 48 -0.36 4.93 10.43
CA GLU A 48 -1.23 6.03 10.00
C GLU A 48 -0.87 6.53 8.60
N LEU A 49 -1.85 7.15 7.93
CA LEU A 49 -1.61 7.85 6.67
C LEU A 49 -1.21 9.30 6.96
N PRO A 50 -0.22 9.86 6.25
CA PRO A 50 0.11 11.27 6.39
C PRO A 50 -1.04 12.13 5.85
N LEU A 51 -1.54 13.04 6.67
CA LEU A 51 -2.65 13.93 6.33
C LEU A 51 -2.20 15.38 6.34
N ASN A 52 -2.76 16.19 5.44
CA ASN A 52 -2.63 17.65 5.54
C ASN A 52 -3.57 18.22 6.62
N ALA A 53 -3.51 19.53 6.86
CA ALA A 53 -4.37 20.22 7.83
C ALA A 53 -5.88 20.09 7.56
N SER A 54 -6.29 19.74 6.34
CA SER A 54 -7.69 19.46 5.97
C SER A 54 -8.07 17.97 6.04
N GLY A 55 -7.17 17.10 6.53
CA GLY A 55 -7.39 15.66 6.63
C GLY A 55 -7.21 14.88 5.32
N LYS A 56 -6.66 15.48 4.26
CA LYS A 56 -6.41 14.79 2.99
C LYS A 56 -5.07 14.07 3.00
N VAL A 57 -5.03 12.86 2.44
CA VAL A 57 -3.82 12.05 2.34
C VAL A 57 -2.76 12.71 1.47
N LEU A 58 -1.55 12.86 2.02
CA LEU A 58 -0.37 13.36 1.34
C LEU A 58 0.34 12.24 0.57
N LYS A 59 -0.17 11.96 -0.65
CA LYS A 59 0.36 10.87 -1.51
C LYS A 59 1.85 10.99 -1.84
N HIS A 60 2.39 12.21 -1.88
CA HIS A 60 3.81 12.43 -2.19
C HIS A 60 4.73 11.91 -1.09
N GLU A 61 4.34 12.06 0.18
CA GLU A 61 5.09 11.49 1.31
C GLU A 61 5.06 9.96 1.30
N LEU A 62 3.90 9.37 1.01
CA LEU A 62 3.78 7.92 0.86
C LEU A 62 4.69 7.38 -0.25
N ARG A 63 4.77 8.09 -1.39
CA ARG A 63 5.70 7.75 -2.48
C ARG A 63 7.16 7.87 -2.02
N ALA A 64 7.51 8.92 -1.29
CA ALA A 64 8.86 9.11 -0.77
C ALA A 64 9.26 7.99 0.21
N ARG A 65 8.39 7.61 1.15
CA ARG A 65 8.61 6.50 2.09
C ARG A 65 8.91 5.19 1.36
N LEU A 66 8.11 4.85 0.35
CA LEU A 66 8.31 3.63 -0.45
C LEU A 66 9.65 3.61 -1.19
N LEU A 67 10.07 4.76 -1.72
CA LEU A 67 11.35 4.85 -2.44
C LEU A 67 12.54 4.78 -1.47
N SER A 68 12.45 5.43 -0.30
CA SER A 68 13.52 5.37 0.70
C SER A 68 13.69 4.00 1.35
N GLU A 69 12.62 3.20 1.45
CA GLU A 69 12.67 1.83 1.98
C GLU A 69 13.32 0.84 1.00
N ASN A 70 13.25 1.11 -0.31
CA ASN A 70 13.83 0.24 -1.34
C ASN A 70 15.34 0.49 -1.59
N ASP A 71 15.86 1.63 -1.14
CA ASP A 71 17.27 2.03 -1.33
C ASP A 71 18.17 1.60 -0.15
N ALA A 72 17.61 0.96 0.88
CA ALA A 72 18.30 0.44 2.07
C ALA A 72 18.41 -1.10 2.02
#